data_AF-A0A1N7F7D2-F1
#
_entry.id   AF-A0A1N7F7D2-F1
#
_cell.length_a   1.000
_cell.length_b   1.000
_cell.length_c   1.000
_cell.angle_alpha   90.00
_cell.angle_beta   90.00
_cell.angle_gamma   90.00
#
_symmetry.space_group_name_H-M   'P 1'
#
loop_
_entity.id
_entity.type
_entity.pdbx_description
1 polymer ?
#
loop_
_entity_poly.entity_id
_entity_poly.type
_entity_poly.pdbx_seq_one_letter_code
_entity_poly.pdbx_strand_id
1 'polypeptide(L)'
;MKKFWHNFVVVAALSALPMLAQAQTADTAASTPKVSDEEAQLIGQFCSLPADGVLAIADLRQRNVPKSEALSELNTAIDKFNQDNKDADKDLVNQLKNYLTSATDFIYEQPIAATDDEKKAFVMNIAEMAFYDCVERQLSNKS
;
A
#
# COMPACT_ATOMS: atom_id res chain seq x y z
N MET A 1 -32.57 -18.56 26.84
CA MET A 1 -31.22 -19.16 26.63
C MET A 1 -31.19 -19.79 25.25
N LYS A 2 -30.19 -19.40 24.40
CA LYS A 2 -29.40 -20.18 23.41
C LYS A 2 -30.10 -21.38 22.73
N LYS A 3 -30.15 -21.59 21.40
CA LYS A 3 -29.33 -21.22 20.22
C LYS A 3 -30.17 -21.56 18.97
N PHE A 4 -30.03 -20.81 17.86
CA PHE A 4 -30.31 -21.36 16.52
C PHE A 4 -29.23 -20.89 15.56
N TRP A 5 -28.43 -21.86 15.09
CA TRP A 5 -27.51 -21.72 13.98
C TRP A 5 -28.30 -21.37 12.71
N HIS A 6 -27.91 -20.29 12.02
CA HIS A 6 -28.37 -20.01 10.66
C HIS A 6 -27.22 -20.27 9.70
N ASN A 7 -27.39 -21.33 8.90
CA ASN A 7 -26.71 -21.50 7.63
C ASN A 7 -27.10 -20.34 6.70
N PHE A 8 -26.17 -19.43 6.42
CA PHE A 8 -26.36 -18.46 5.34
C PHE A 8 -25.59 -18.93 4.11
N VAL A 9 -26.35 -19.51 3.19
CA VAL A 9 -26.04 -19.57 1.76
C VAL A 9 -26.21 -18.14 1.22
N VAL A 10 -25.15 -17.54 0.69
CA VAL A 10 -25.21 -16.31 -0.11
C VAL A 10 -24.74 -16.71 -1.51
N VAL A 11 -25.65 -17.21 -2.35
CA VAL A 11 -26.30 -16.47 -3.44
C VAL A 11 -25.29 -15.80 -4.36
N ALA A 12 -24.90 -16.56 -5.39
CA ALA A 12 -24.42 -16.05 -6.65
C ALA A 12 -25.54 -15.26 -7.34
N ALA A 13 -25.34 -13.96 -7.57
CA ALA A 13 -26.10 -13.17 -8.53
C ALA A 13 -25.42 -11.81 -8.74
N LEU A 14 -24.63 -11.70 -9.80
CA LEU A 14 -24.42 -10.45 -10.55
C LEU A 14 -23.87 -10.80 -11.93
N SER A 15 -24.72 -11.47 -12.70
CA SER A 15 -24.65 -11.51 -14.15
C SER A 15 -25.72 -10.57 -14.72
N ALA A 16 -25.32 -9.82 -15.75
CA ALA A 16 -26.12 -8.97 -16.65
C ALA A 16 -26.24 -7.47 -16.30
N LEU A 17 -25.35 -6.68 -16.90
CA LEU A 17 -25.61 -5.40 -17.57
C LEU A 17 -24.55 -5.26 -18.71
N PRO A 18 -24.84 -4.54 -19.80
CA PRO A 18 -24.88 -5.12 -21.14
C PRO A 18 -23.59 -4.93 -21.95
N MET A 19 -23.41 -5.87 -22.88
CA MET A 19 -22.41 -5.88 -23.93
C MET A 19 -22.32 -4.53 -24.67
N LEU A 20 -21.29 -3.75 -24.37
CA LEU A 20 -20.69 -2.87 -25.37
C LEU A 20 -19.64 -3.70 -26.11
N ALA A 21 -19.96 -4.01 -27.36
CA ALA A 21 -19.05 -4.61 -28.31
C ALA A 21 -17.78 -3.77 -28.40
N GLN A 22 -16.69 -4.25 -27.80
CA GLN A 22 -15.35 -3.92 -28.26
C GLN A 22 -14.88 -5.10 -29.09
N ALA A 23 -14.68 -4.78 -30.36
CA ALA A 23 -14.14 -5.66 -31.36
C ALA A 23 -12.88 -6.36 -30.83
N GLN A 24 -12.80 -7.65 -31.11
CA GLN A 24 -11.59 -8.44 -31.01
C GLN A 24 -10.50 -7.76 -31.84
N THR A 25 -9.50 -7.20 -31.18
CA THR A 25 -8.19 -6.97 -31.79
C THR A 25 -7.16 -7.70 -30.96
N ALA A 26 -6.70 -8.80 -31.56
CA ALA A 26 -5.40 -9.43 -31.42
C ALA A 26 -4.90 -9.74 -30.00
N ASP A 27 -4.84 -11.05 -29.73
CA ASP A 27 -3.68 -11.69 -29.10
C ASP A 27 -2.39 -10.92 -29.41
N THR A 28 -2.04 -10.03 -28.50
CA THR A 28 -0.66 -9.96 -28.05
C THR A 28 -0.76 -10.50 -26.64
N ALA A 29 -0.35 -11.76 -26.46
CA ALA A 29 0.15 -12.19 -25.18
C ALA A 29 1.38 -11.31 -24.87
N ALA A 30 1.12 -10.07 -24.44
CA ALA A 30 2.05 -9.34 -23.62
C ALA A 30 2.15 -10.25 -22.40
N SER A 31 3.26 -10.98 -22.33
CA SER A 31 3.60 -11.89 -21.25
C SER A 31 3.50 -11.10 -19.96
N THR A 32 2.32 -11.06 -19.35
CA THR A 32 2.13 -10.55 -18.01
C THR A 32 3.08 -11.41 -17.18
N PRO A 33 4.07 -10.84 -16.47
CA PRO A 33 5.01 -11.63 -15.69
C PRO A 33 4.21 -12.62 -14.85
N LYS A 34 4.32 -13.92 -15.15
CA LYS A 34 3.51 -14.94 -14.51
C LYS A 34 4.17 -15.28 -13.17
N VAL A 35 3.95 -14.40 -12.21
CA VAL A 35 4.40 -14.56 -10.82
C VAL A 35 3.63 -15.72 -10.19
N SER A 36 4.30 -16.59 -9.44
CA SER A 36 3.62 -17.65 -8.69
C SER A 36 2.82 -17.07 -7.52
N ASP A 37 1.81 -17.79 -7.02
CA ASP A 37 1.05 -17.33 -5.84
C ASP A 37 1.95 -17.09 -4.61
N GLU A 38 3.00 -17.90 -4.45
CA GLU A 38 4.00 -17.75 -3.38
C GLU A 38 4.84 -16.48 -3.56
N GLU A 39 5.27 -16.20 -4.79
CA GLU A 39 6.05 -15.01 -5.11
C GLU A 39 5.21 -13.72 -4.99
N ALA A 40 3.92 -13.78 -5.35
CA ALA A 40 2.99 -12.67 -5.15
C ALA A 40 2.78 -12.36 -3.66
N GLN A 41 2.72 -13.39 -2.81
CA GLN A 41 2.65 -13.21 -1.35
C GLN A 41 3.93 -12.57 -0.80
N LEU A 42 5.10 -12.99 -1.26
CA LEU A 42 6.37 -12.40 -0.83
C LEU A 42 6.49 -10.94 -1.25
N ILE A 43 6.11 -10.61 -2.49
CA ILE A 43 6.07 -9.21 -2.96
C ILE A 43 5.08 -8.40 -2.12
N GLY A 44 3.90 -8.94 -1.81
CA GLY A 44 2.91 -8.28 -0.96
C GLY A 44 3.45 -8.01 0.45
N GLN A 45 4.12 -8.98 1.08
CA GLN A 45 4.75 -8.80 2.39
C GLN A 45 5.88 -7.78 2.36
N PHE A 46 6.66 -7.76 1.28
CA PHE A 46 7.72 -6.77 1.10
C PHE A 46 7.14 -5.35 0.95
N CYS A 47 6.07 -5.21 0.16
CA CYS A 47 5.46 -3.91 -0.14
C CYS A 47 4.53 -3.38 0.95
N SER A 48 4.13 -4.19 1.93
CA SER A 48 3.36 -3.70 3.07
C SER A 48 4.17 -2.76 3.96
N LEU A 49 5.48 -3.02 4.13
CA LEU A 49 6.34 -2.20 4.98
C LEU A 49 6.42 -0.71 4.54
N PRO A 50 6.74 -0.38 3.27
CA PRO A 50 6.72 1.01 2.82
C PRO A 50 5.30 1.60 2.83
N ALA A 51 4.27 0.80 2.52
CA ALA A 51 2.88 1.26 2.55
C ALA A 51 2.41 1.64 3.97
N ASP A 52 2.75 0.84 4.98
CA ASP A 52 2.46 1.12 6.40
C ASP A 52 3.19 2.37 6.88
N GLY A 53 4.44 2.58 6.44
CA GLY A 53 5.18 3.81 6.71
C GLY A 53 4.48 5.04 6.12
N VAL A 54 4.05 4.96 4.86
CA VAL A 54 3.28 6.02 4.18
C VAL A 54 1.95 6.29 4.87
N LEU A 55 1.25 5.23 5.29
CA LEU A 55 -0.01 5.32 6.05
C LEU A 55 0.19 6.12 7.35
N ALA A 56 1.24 5.79 8.12
CA ALA A 56 1.54 6.48 9.37
C ALA A 56 1.87 7.96 9.15
N ILE A 57 2.65 8.29 8.12
CA ILE A 57 2.99 9.67 7.77
C ILE A 57 1.75 10.45 7.33
N ALA A 58 0.87 9.82 6.54
CA ALA A 58 -0.38 10.42 6.09
C ALA A 58 -1.33 10.71 7.28
N ASP A 59 -1.41 9.79 8.23
CA ASP A 59 -2.19 9.99 9.47
C ASP A 59 -1.64 11.16 10.30
N LEU A 60 -0.31 11.22 10.50
CA LEU A 60 0.34 12.35 11.18
C LEU A 60 0.01 13.68 10.49
N ARG A 61 0.08 13.72 9.16
CA ARG A 61 -0.28 14.91 8.37
C ARG A 61 -1.73 15.31 8.59
N GLN A 62 -2.68 14.37 8.50
CA GLN A 62 -4.12 14.64 8.66
C GLN A 62 -4.49 15.02 10.11
N ARG A 63 -3.66 14.67 11.10
CA ARG A 63 -3.73 15.17 12.48
C ARG A 63 -3.04 16.52 12.71
N ASN A 64 -2.55 17.15 11.64
CA ASN A 64 -1.82 18.43 11.68
C ASN A 64 -0.52 18.37 12.51
N VAL A 65 0.11 17.21 12.59
CA VAL A 65 1.44 17.08 13.23
C VAL A 65 2.48 17.76 12.35
N PRO A 66 3.40 18.58 12.90
CA PRO A 66 4.46 19.24 12.13
C PRO A 66 5.36 18.26 11.37
N LYS A 67 5.83 18.66 10.17
CA LYS A 67 6.72 17.84 9.33
C LYS A 67 7.99 17.39 10.06
N SER A 68 8.58 18.28 10.86
CA SER A 68 9.76 17.98 11.65
C SER A 68 9.54 16.87 12.68
N GLU A 69 8.34 16.81 13.27
CA GLU A 69 7.97 15.78 14.24
C GLU A 69 7.74 14.44 13.54
N ALA A 70 7.04 14.42 12.41
CA ALA A 70 6.89 13.21 11.60
C ALA A 70 8.23 12.65 11.10
N LEU A 71 9.16 13.50 10.66
CA LEU A 71 10.51 13.07 10.30
C LEU A 71 11.29 12.51 11.51
N SER A 72 11.08 13.06 12.70
CA SER A 72 11.69 12.53 13.93
C SER A 72 11.14 11.16 14.30
N GLU A 73 9.81 10.98 14.23
CA GLU A 73 9.16 9.68 14.44
C GLU A 73 9.61 8.64 13.41
N LEU A 74 9.69 9.02 12.13
CA LEU A 74 10.19 8.17 11.05
C LEU A 74 11.62 7.69 11.33
N ASN A 75 12.53 8.61 11.69
CA ASN A 75 13.92 8.24 12.01
C ASN A 75 13.97 7.29 13.21
N THR A 76 13.17 7.53 14.25
CA THR A 76 13.09 6.68 15.44
C THR A 76 12.60 5.28 15.08
N ALA A 77 11.58 5.18 14.22
CA ALA A 77 11.04 3.89 13.77
C ALA A 77 12.06 3.11 12.92
N ILE A 78 12.79 3.77 12.02
CA ILE A 78 13.83 3.15 11.20
C ILE A 78 15.02 2.69 12.07
N ASP A 79 15.43 3.50 13.04
CA ASP A 79 16.50 3.13 13.97
C ASP A 79 16.09 1.93 14.82
N LYS A 80 14.83 1.89 15.28
CA LYS A 80 14.28 0.73 15.98
C LYS A 80 14.23 -0.51 15.08
N PHE A 81 13.77 -0.36 13.84
CA PHE A 81 13.76 -1.45 12.87
C PHE A 81 15.16 -2.04 12.66
N ASN A 82 16.18 -1.19 12.50
CA ASN A 82 17.59 -1.62 12.42
C ASN A 82 18.09 -2.33 13.68
N GLN A 83 17.69 -1.87 14.87
CA GLN A 83 18.08 -2.49 16.14
C GLN A 83 17.45 -3.87 16.33
N ASP A 84 16.18 -4.01 15.96
CA ASP A 84 15.44 -5.26 16.07
C ASP A 84 15.86 -6.26 14.97
N ASN A 85 16.35 -5.75 13.83
CA ASN A 85 16.78 -6.53 12.67
C ASN A 85 18.26 -6.25 12.33
N LYS A 86 19.18 -6.59 13.24
CA LYS A 86 20.62 -6.28 13.10
C LYS A 86 21.29 -6.87 11.86
N ASP A 87 20.69 -7.93 11.32
CA ASP A 87 21.15 -8.62 10.12
C ASP A 87 20.43 -8.14 8.84
N ALA A 88 19.56 -7.13 8.95
CA ALA A 88 18.93 -6.53 7.79
C ALA A 88 19.97 -5.89 6.86
N ASP A 89 19.70 -5.99 5.56
CA ASP A 89 20.50 -5.32 4.54
C ASP A 89 20.42 -3.79 4.74
N LYS A 90 21.56 -3.18 5.04
CA LYS A 90 21.66 -1.74 5.30
C LYS A 90 21.28 -0.90 4.08
N ASP A 91 21.55 -1.39 2.87
CA ASP A 91 21.19 -0.68 1.65
C ASP A 91 19.68 -0.69 1.46
N LEU A 92 19.02 -1.81 1.74
CA LEU A 92 17.56 -1.89 1.72
C LEU A 92 16.93 -0.95 2.76
N VAL A 93 17.47 -0.88 3.97
CA VAL A 93 16.95 0.03 5.00
C VAL A 93 17.18 1.50 4.62
N ASN A 94 18.32 1.83 4.03
CA ASN A 94 18.57 3.18 3.52
C ASN A 94 17.62 3.55 2.37
N GLN A 95 17.31 2.61 1.47
CA GLN A 95 16.31 2.81 0.42
C GLN A 95 14.92 3.07 1.02
N LEU A 96 14.50 2.29 2.00
CA LEU A 96 13.24 2.52 2.72
C LEU A 96 13.22 3.89 3.39
N LYS A 97 14.31 4.28 4.06
CA LYS A 97 14.45 5.60 4.68
C LYS A 97 14.26 6.74 3.67
N ASN A 98 14.95 6.65 2.54
CA ASN A 98 14.88 7.66 1.49
C ASN A 98 13.48 7.73 0.89
N TYR A 99 12.88 6.58 0.60
CA TYR A 99 11.51 6.48 0.11
C TYR A 99 10.52 7.17 1.05
N LEU A 100 10.55 6.82 2.34
CA LEU A 100 9.63 7.39 3.34
C LEU A 100 9.90 8.88 3.60
N THR A 101 11.14 9.34 3.46
CA THR A 101 11.47 10.77 3.54
C THR A 101 10.85 11.53 2.36
N SER A 102 11.01 11.02 1.14
CA SER A 102 10.39 11.63 -0.05
C SER A 102 8.86 11.57 -0.01
N ALA A 103 8.28 10.48 0.48
CA ALA A 103 6.84 10.38 0.71
C ALA A 103 6.38 11.42 1.75
N THR A 104 7.15 11.63 2.82
CA THR A 104 6.87 12.70 3.81
C THR A 104 6.86 14.06 3.14
N ASP A 105 7.83 14.36 2.28
CA ASP A 105 7.86 15.63 1.55
C ASP A 105 6.58 15.83 0.74
N PHE A 106 6.21 14.84 -0.07
CA PHE A 106 5.01 14.88 -0.91
C PHE A 106 3.71 14.99 -0.09
N ILE A 107 3.56 14.19 0.97
CA ILE A 107 2.37 14.15 1.83
C ILE A 107 2.16 15.50 2.52
N TYR A 108 3.24 16.15 2.95
CA TYR A 108 3.15 17.42 3.66
C TYR A 108 2.81 18.62 2.76
N GLU A 109 2.91 18.46 1.44
CA GLU A 109 2.38 19.43 0.47
C GLU A 109 0.86 19.26 0.26
N GLN A 110 0.28 18.12 0.66
CA GLN A 110 -1.15 17.86 0.52
C GLN A 110 -1.97 18.62 1.58
N PRO A 111 -3.21 19.03 1.25
CA PRO A 111 -4.10 19.67 2.21
C PRO A 111 -4.52 18.72 3.34
N ILE A 112 -4.86 19.30 4.49
CA ILE A 112 -5.56 18.58 5.55
C ILE A 112 -7.05 18.59 5.22
N ALA A 113 -7.65 17.41 5.20
CA ALA A 113 -9.07 17.22 4.96
C ALA A 113 -9.90 17.77 6.14
N ALA A 114 -11.09 18.29 5.81
CA ALA A 114 -11.95 18.95 6.78
C ALA A 114 -12.69 17.95 7.68
N THR A 115 -13.08 16.81 7.13
CA THR A 115 -13.87 15.79 7.83
C THR A 115 -13.07 14.52 8.11
N ASP A 116 -13.48 13.76 9.11
CA ASP A 116 -12.79 12.51 9.48
C ASP A 116 -12.91 11.43 8.39
N ASP A 117 -14.02 11.40 7.65
CA ASP A 117 -14.19 10.48 6.52
C ASP A 117 -13.22 10.82 5.38
N GLU A 118 -13.04 12.10 5.07
CA GLU A 118 -12.07 12.54 4.05
C GLU A 118 -10.63 12.31 4.50
N LYS A 119 -10.30 12.52 5.79
CA LYS A 119 -8.97 12.18 6.33
C LYS A 119 -8.69 10.69 6.18
N LYS A 120 -9.64 9.84 6.55
CA LYS A 120 -9.52 8.38 6.42
C LYS A 120 -9.37 7.98 4.95
N ALA A 121 -10.16 8.56 4.06
CA ALA A 121 -10.06 8.29 2.62
C ALA A 121 -8.68 8.70 2.07
N PHE A 122 -8.16 9.86 2.47
CA PHE A 122 -6.82 10.31 2.10
C PHE A 122 -5.74 9.31 2.56
N VAL A 123 -5.76 8.93 3.84
CA VAL A 123 -4.77 8.01 4.43
C VAL A 123 -4.80 6.65 3.75
N MET A 124 -5.99 6.10 3.50
CA MET A 124 -6.13 4.80 2.83
C MET A 124 -5.65 4.86 1.37
N ASN A 125 -6.07 5.89 0.63
CA ASN A 125 -5.70 6.03 -0.78
C ASN A 125 -4.19 6.18 -0.97
N ILE A 126 -3.52 7.00 -0.14
CA ILE A 126 -2.08 7.21 -0.29
C ILE A 126 -1.25 5.98 0.09
N ALA A 127 -1.70 5.20 1.08
CA ALA A 127 -1.10 3.92 1.43
C ALA A 127 -1.32 2.86 0.32
N GLU A 128 -2.50 2.82 -0.27
CA GLU A 128 -2.82 1.93 -1.39
C GLU A 128 -1.98 2.25 -2.63
N MET A 129 -1.83 3.52 -2.98
CA MET A 129 -0.94 3.96 -4.06
C MET A 129 0.52 3.57 -3.79
N ALA A 130 1.00 3.74 -2.55
CA ALA A 130 2.35 3.34 -2.15
C ALA A 130 2.57 1.82 -2.29
N PHE A 131 1.58 1.03 -1.89
CA PHE A 131 1.62 -0.42 -2.04
C PHE A 131 1.71 -0.84 -3.51
N TYR A 132 0.82 -0.32 -4.37
CA TYR A 132 0.82 -0.70 -5.79
C TYR A 132 2.04 -0.18 -6.55
N ASP A 133 2.56 1.03 -6.26
CA ASP A 133 3.83 1.51 -6.85
C ASP A 133 5.00 0.59 -6.47
N CYS A 134 5.04 0.11 -5.23
CA CYS A 134 6.04 -0.89 -4.83
C CYS A 134 5.87 -2.20 -5.60
N VAL A 135 4.65 -2.73 -5.70
CA VAL A 135 4.38 -3.97 -6.44
C VAL A 135 4.80 -3.83 -7.90
N GLU A 136 4.41 -2.74 -8.57
CA GLU A 136 4.75 -2.47 -9.97
C GLU A 136 6.28 -2.41 -10.19
N ARG A 137 7.03 -1.79 -9.28
CA ARG A 137 8.50 -1.77 -9.33
C ARG A 137 9.09 -3.17 -9.14
N GLN A 138 8.56 -3.96 -8.21
CA GLN A 138 9.03 -5.33 -7.98
C GLN A 138 8.77 -6.24 -9.20
N LEU A 139 7.66 -6.02 -9.91
CA LEU A 139 7.35 -6.74 -11.14
C LEU A 139 8.20 -6.27 -12.33
N SER A 140 8.42 -4.96 -12.46
CA SER A 140 9.17 -4.36 -13.57
C SER A 140 10.67 -4.65 -13.50
N ASN A 141 11.24 -4.80 -12.30
CA ASN A 141 12.64 -5.18 -12.13
C ASN A 141 12.94 -6.64 -12.54
N LYS A 142 11.92 -7.42 -12.93
CA LYS A 142 12.04 -8.83 -13.34
C LYS A 142 11.96 -9.05 -14.85
N SER A 143 11.67 -8.02 -15.63
CA SER A 143 11.66 -8.04 -17.11
C SER A 143 13.02 -7.63 -17.67
#